data_AF-A0A3M1EUU0-F1
#
_entry.id   AF-A0A3M1EUU0-F1
#
_cell.length_a   1.000
_cell.length_b   1.000
_cell.length_c   1.000
_cell.angle_alpha   90.00
_cell.angle_beta   90.00
_cell.angle_gamma   90.00
#
_symmetry.space_group_name_H-M   'P 1'
#
loop_
_entity.id
_entity.type
_entity.pdbx_description
1 polymer ?
#
loop_
_entity_poly.entity_id
_entity_poly.type
_entity_poly.pdbx_seq_one_letter_code
_entity_poly.pdbx_strand_id
1 'polypeptide(L)'
;MDELLGLSAQLENRKPATFDLPDELIEELSPEERKKRQQLLKDPRIREQFMQIYNAIDAEYEHILTDNTSISQEITDWAHSLLAETRYILMNYQVEHLARAEWNVEQVRARLDRAEESARQGQLWSKWIALWSIVWFFIFVFFIFNPDSLLTLLQSQGAISNLLVPDIFLRSLFFGGIGGVTAAFYYLLKYITRREFDPEFNVSYFGKPFMGMIIATLVYMIVFVVMRLLRIIPGSLDVSGSEAANLTYFMALSWVLSLAAGFKENVAFELLDKVMSFVLGKPKKKEEKEEVTPPPGPFD
;
A
#
# COMPACT_ATOMS: atom_id res chain seq x y z
N MET A 1 10.92 -26.20 13.76
CA MET A 1 9.46 -26.46 13.82
C MET A 1 9.13 -27.34 15.02
N ASP A 2 9.85 -28.45 15.24
CA ASP A 2 9.66 -29.32 16.43
C ASP A 2 9.95 -28.63 17.78
N GLU A 3 10.84 -27.64 17.81
CA GLU A 3 11.18 -26.89 19.04
C GLU A 3 10.08 -25.90 19.46
N LEU A 4 9.34 -25.33 18.49
CA LEU A 4 8.17 -24.48 18.74
C LEU A 4 6.95 -25.32 19.17
N LEU A 5 6.82 -26.53 18.64
CA LEU A 5 5.77 -27.49 19.06
C LEU A 5 6.02 -28.01 20.49
N GLY A 6 7.28 -28.24 20.89
CA GLY A 6 7.63 -28.62 22.26
C GLY A 6 7.31 -27.54 23.32
N LEU A 7 7.48 -26.26 22.98
CA LEU A 7 7.06 -25.13 23.82
C LEU A 7 5.54 -25.06 23.96
N SER A 8 4.79 -25.32 22.89
CA SER A 8 3.31 -25.31 22.94
C SER A 8 2.74 -26.38 23.87
N ALA A 9 3.31 -27.60 23.86
CA ALA A 9 2.87 -28.71 24.71
C ALA A 9 3.23 -28.54 26.20
N GLN A 10 4.32 -27.84 26.52
CA GLN A 10 4.66 -27.47 27.90
C GLN A 10 3.79 -26.32 28.44
N LEU A 11 3.28 -25.46 27.55
CA LEU A 11 2.43 -24.32 27.91
C LEU A 11 0.97 -24.72 28.14
N GLU A 12 0.46 -25.71 27.41
CA GLU A 12 -0.93 -26.19 27.50
C GLU A 12 -1.27 -26.81 28.87
N ASN A 13 -0.26 -27.33 29.58
CA ASN A 13 -0.45 -27.98 30.89
C ASN A 13 -0.34 -27.02 32.09
N ARG A 14 -0.16 -25.71 31.85
CA ARG A 14 -0.20 -24.65 32.89
C ARG A 14 -1.51 -23.87 32.83
N LYS A 15 -2.65 -24.56 32.95
CA LYS A 15 -3.82 -23.89 33.55
C LYS A 15 -3.46 -23.65 35.02
N PRO A 16 -3.49 -22.41 35.54
CA PRO A 16 -3.21 -22.18 36.95
C PRO A 16 -4.30 -22.86 37.78
N ALA A 17 -4.03 -24.07 38.25
CA ALA A 17 -4.91 -24.82 39.15
C ALA A 17 -5.10 -24.07 40.48
N THR A 18 -4.18 -23.16 40.80
CA THR A 18 -4.20 -22.24 41.92
C THR A 18 -3.73 -20.87 41.44
N PHE A 19 -4.44 -19.80 41.83
CA PHE A 19 -4.11 -18.40 41.49
C PHE A 19 -3.10 -17.81 42.49
N ASP A 20 -2.27 -18.68 43.04
CA ASP A 20 -1.20 -18.33 43.96
C ASP A 20 0.08 -18.12 43.16
N LEU A 21 0.91 -17.15 43.59
CA LEU A 21 2.20 -16.94 42.95
C LEU A 21 3.04 -18.23 43.03
N PRO A 22 3.60 -18.73 41.91
CA PRO A 22 4.49 -19.87 41.92
C PRO A 22 5.68 -19.64 42.87
N ASP A 23 6.08 -20.67 43.61
CA ASP A 23 7.18 -20.58 44.58
C ASP A 23 8.51 -20.09 43.95
N GLU A 24 8.72 -20.39 42.67
CA GLU A 24 9.87 -19.93 41.88
C GLU A 24 9.88 -18.39 41.68
N LEU A 25 8.72 -17.80 41.36
CA LEU A 25 8.56 -16.35 41.22
C LEU A 25 8.64 -15.65 42.56
N ILE A 26 8.19 -16.32 43.61
CA ILE A 26 8.32 -15.84 44.97
C ILE A 26 9.80 -15.59 45.23
N GLU A 27 10.72 -16.54 45.01
CA GLU A 27 12.15 -16.38 45.37
C GLU A 27 12.86 -15.16 44.75
N GLU A 28 12.54 -14.76 43.52
CA GLU A 28 13.19 -13.64 42.82
C GLU A 28 12.69 -12.24 43.22
N LEU A 29 11.48 -12.14 43.76
CA LEU A 29 10.82 -10.87 44.06
C LEU A 29 11.26 -10.27 45.40
N SER A 30 11.31 -8.94 45.50
CA SER A 30 11.48 -8.27 46.80
C SER A 30 10.31 -8.61 47.73
N PRO A 31 10.52 -8.82 49.04
CA PRO A 31 9.45 -9.16 49.98
C PRO A 31 8.29 -8.15 50.03
N GLU A 32 8.54 -6.89 49.67
CA GLU A 32 7.50 -5.85 49.56
C GLU A 32 6.64 -6.03 48.29
N GLU A 33 7.27 -6.32 47.16
CA GLU A 33 6.59 -6.57 45.88
C GLU A 33 5.74 -7.84 45.93
N ARG A 34 6.24 -8.89 46.61
CA ARG A 34 5.47 -10.13 46.86
C ARG A 34 4.15 -9.83 47.56
N LYS A 35 4.20 -9.06 48.66
CA LYS A 35 3.00 -8.69 49.43
C LYS A 35 2.03 -7.85 48.60
N LYS A 36 2.55 -6.86 47.84
CA LYS A 36 1.73 -6.00 46.97
C LYS A 36 1.02 -6.84 45.89
N ARG A 37 1.74 -7.71 45.19
CA ARG A 37 1.16 -8.59 44.15
C ARG A 37 0.16 -9.59 44.75
N GLN A 38 0.49 -10.23 45.86
CA GLN A 38 -0.45 -11.14 46.55
C GLN A 38 -1.73 -10.41 47.02
N GLN A 39 -1.63 -9.15 47.45
CA GLN A 39 -2.81 -8.37 47.81
C GLN A 39 -3.66 -8.02 46.59
N LEU A 40 -3.04 -7.63 45.48
CA LEU A 40 -3.75 -7.31 44.24
C LEU A 40 -4.42 -8.55 43.63
N LEU A 41 -3.78 -9.72 43.68
CA LEU A 41 -4.35 -10.98 43.17
C LEU A 41 -5.54 -11.49 44.01
N LYS A 42 -5.69 -11.01 45.24
CA LYS A 42 -6.87 -11.30 46.09
C LYS A 42 -8.09 -10.49 45.69
N ASP A 43 -7.93 -9.42 44.90
CA ASP A 43 -9.07 -8.69 44.36
C ASP A 43 -9.80 -9.56 43.32
N PRO A 44 -11.07 -9.92 43.54
CA PRO A 44 -11.83 -10.74 42.61
C PRO A 44 -11.93 -10.12 41.21
N ARG A 45 -11.91 -8.79 41.08
CA ARG A 45 -11.98 -8.10 39.78
C ARG A 45 -10.73 -8.32 38.94
N ILE A 46 -9.56 -8.21 39.59
CA ILE A 46 -8.27 -8.42 38.92
C ILE A 46 -8.13 -9.88 38.48
N ARG A 47 -8.60 -10.81 39.32
CA ARG A 47 -8.63 -12.24 38.97
C ARG A 47 -9.54 -12.51 37.77
N GLU A 48 -10.71 -11.88 37.72
CA GLU A 48 -11.63 -12.00 36.59
C GLU A 48 -11.00 -11.44 35.30
N GLN A 49 -10.45 -10.22 35.34
CA GLN A 49 -9.76 -9.60 34.21
C GLN A 49 -8.58 -10.46 33.71
N PHE A 50 -7.78 -11.00 34.63
CA PHE A 50 -6.66 -11.86 34.26
C PHE A 50 -7.13 -13.11 33.54
N MET A 51 -8.21 -13.76 34.00
CA MET A 51 -8.79 -14.92 33.32
C MET A 51 -9.40 -14.55 31.96
N GLN A 52 -10.02 -13.37 31.85
CA GLN A 52 -10.54 -12.87 30.58
C GLN A 52 -9.41 -12.69 29.56
N ILE A 53 -8.30 -12.03 29.95
CA ILE A 53 -7.14 -11.82 29.06
C ILE A 53 -6.48 -13.16 28.73
N TYR A 54 -6.33 -14.08 29.69
CA TYR A 54 -5.76 -15.40 29.43
C TYR A 54 -6.57 -16.17 28.39
N ASN A 55 -7.89 -16.24 28.55
CA ASN A 55 -8.77 -16.89 27.59
C ASN A 55 -8.76 -16.17 26.23
N ALA A 56 -8.65 -14.83 26.23
CA ALA A 56 -8.56 -14.05 25.00
C ALA A 56 -7.27 -14.34 24.23
N ILE A 57 -6.13 -14.50 24.91
CA ILE A 57 -4.86 -14.89 24.27
C ILE A 57 -5.01 -16.24 23.54
N ASP A 58 -5.55 -17.26 24.22
CA ASP A 58 -5.71 -18.58 23.63
C ASP A 58 -6.70 -18.53 22.45
N ALA A 59 -7.77 -17.75 22.56
CA ALA A 59 -8.72 -17.53 21.47
C ALA A 59 -8.08 -16.84 20.26
N GLU A 60 -7.24 -15.82 20.46
CA GLU A 60 -6.56 -15.13 19.35
C GLU A 60 -5.44 -16.00 18.73
N TYR A 61 -4.76 -16.85 19.51
CA TYR A 61 -3.86 -17.87 18.95
C TYR A 61 -4.62 -18.87 18.08
N GLU A 62 -5.76 -19.36 18.55
CA GLU A 62 -6.61 -20.25 17.77
C GLU A 62 -7.10 -19.55 16.50
N HIS A 63 -7.52 -18.28 16.60
CA HIS A 63 -7.92 -17.45 15.47
C HIS A 63 -6.82 -17.36 14.40
N ILE A 64 -5.56 -17.13 14.79
CA ILE A 64 -4.41 -17.11 13.85
C ILE A 64 -4.19 -18.49 13.18
N LEU A 65 -4.44 -19.59 13.90
CA LEU A 65 -4.25 -20.95 13.40
C LEU A 65 -5.38 -21.39 12.44
N THR A 66 -6.63 -21.07 12.80
CA THR A 66 -7.81 -21.48 12.02
C THR A 66 -8.03 -20.62 10.81
N ASP A 67 -7.71 -19.33 10.91
CA ASP A 67 -8.04 -18.38 9.89
C ASP A 67 -6.89 -18.29 8.88
N ASN A 68 -7.20 -18.15 7.59
CA ASN A 68 -6.18 -18.05 6.54
C ASN A 68 -5.32 -16.76 6.66
N THR A 69 -5.46 -16.00 7.76
CA THR A 69 -4.69 -14.81 8.16
C THR A 69 -3.19 -15.08 8.21
N SER A 70 -2.77 -16.34 8.36
CA SER A 70 -1.37 -16.81 8.26
C SER A 70 -0.66 -16.55 6.93
N ILE A 71 -1.35 -16.07 5.88
CA ILE A 71 -0.72 -15.77 4.58
C ILE A 71 0.21 -14.54 4.66
N SER A 72 -0.07 -13.56 5.52
CA SER A 72 0.87 -12.45 5.74
C SER A 72 1.78 -12.77 6.92
N GLN A 73 2.99 -13.23 6.61
CA GLN A 73 4.02 -13.51 7.60
C GLN A 73 4.25 -12.31 8.53
N GLU A 74 4.24 -11.09 7.99
CA GLU A 74 4.46 -9.86 8.76
C GLU A 74 3.38 -9.64 9.84
N ILE A 75 2.10 -9.85 9.51
CA ILE A 75 1.00 -9.70 10.47
C ILE A 75 1.05 -10.79 11.53
N THR A 76 1.39 -12.02 11.12
CA THR A 76 1.47 -13.19 12.00
C THR A 76 2.61 -13.05 13.01
N ASP A 77 3.81 -12.67 12.54
CA ASP A 77 4.98 -12.45 13.39
C ASP A 77 4.74 -11.32 14.40
N TRP A 78 4.11 -10.22 13.94
CA TRP A 78 3.74 -9.11 14.80
C TRP A 78 2.71 -9.54 15.87
N ALA A 79 1.65 -10.23 15.48
CA ALA A 79 0.61 -10.70 16.41
C ALA A 79 1.19 -11.70 17.43
N HIS A 80 2.01 -12.65 16.98
CA HIS A 80 2.69 -13.59 17.88
C HIS A 80 3.62 -12.89 18.86
N SER A 81 4.34 -11.85 18.43
CA SER A 81 5.21 -11.09 19.33
C SER A 81 4.41 -10.38 20.42
N LEU A 82 3.27 -9.75 20.09
CA LEU A 82 2.41 -9.09 21.08
C LEU A 82 1.74 -10.10 22.02
N LEU A 83 1.24 -11.22 21.49
CA LEU A 83 0.63 -12.27 22.31
C LEU A 83 1.66 -12.93 23.24
N ALA A 84 2.90 -13.13 22.78
CA ALA A 84 3.99 -13.65 23.60
C ALA A 84 4.36 -12.69 24.74
N GLU A 85 4.45 -11.38 24.45
CA GLU A 85 4.66 -10.34 25.48
C GLU A 85 3.52 -10.34 26.50
N THR A 86 2.28 -10.44 26.03
CA THR A 86 1.09 -10.49 26.89
C THR A 86 1.11 -11.73 27.77
N ARG A 87 1.44 -12.90 27.21
CA ARG A 87 1.57 -14.15 27.96
C ARG A 87 2.69 -14.07 29.00
N TYR A 88 3.80 -13.40 28.69
CA TYR A 88 4.88 -13.14 29.63
C TYR A 88 4.42 -12.24 30.80
N ILE A 89 3.67 -11.17 30.53
CA ILE A 89 3.09 -10.29 31.58
C ILE A 89 2.19 -11.10 32.52
N LEU A 90 1.33 -11.95 31.97
CA LEU A 90 0.42 -12.79 32.76
C LEU A 90 1.20 -13.85 33.56
N MET A 91 2.12 -14.60 32.95
CA MET A 91 2.88 -15.66 33.63
C MET A 91 3.72 -15.15 34.80
N ASN A 92 4.22 -13.91 34.71
CA ASN A 92 4.99 -13.28 35.78
C ASN A 92 4.11 -12.52 36.80
N TYR A 93 2.78 -12.62 36.68
CA TYR A 93 1.81 -11.97 37.54
C TYR A 93 2.07 -10.46 37.72
N GLN A 94 2.45 -9.78 36.62
CA GLN A 94 2.75 -8.35 36.62
C GLN A 94 1.46 -7.53 36.55
N VAL A 95 0.73 -7.47 37.67
CA VAL A 95 -0.59 -6.80 37.75
C VAL A 95 -0.54 -5.32 37.33
N GLU A 96 0.60 -4.66 37.53
CA GLU A 96 0.82 -3.25 37.14
C GLU A 96 0.79 -3.05 35.62
N HIS A 97 1.04 -4.11 34.84
CA HIS A 97 1.02 -4.09 33.38
C HIS A 97 -0.21 -4.77 32.79
N LEU A 98 -1.23 -5.07 33.61
CA LEU A 98 -2.46 -5.71 33.14
C LEU A 98 -3.17 -4.89 32.06
N ALA A 99 -3.21 -3.56 32.21
CA ALA A 99 -3.78 -2.67 31.20
C ALA A 99 -3.02 -2.71 29.86
N ARG A 100 -1.70 -2.94 29.91
CA ARG A 100 -0.87 -3.11 28.69
C ARG A 100 -1.15 -4.46 28.03
N ALA A 101 -1.33 -5.52 28.83
CA ALA A 101 -1.72 -6.83 28.33
C ALA A 101 -3.09 -6.79 27.64
N GLU A 102 -4.08 -6.13 28.24
CA GLU A 102 -5.39 -5.91 27.64
C GLU A 102 -5.28 -5.13 26.32
N TRP A 103 -4.54 -4.01 26.32
CA TRP A 103 -4.31 -3.22 25.12
C TRP A 103 -3.62 -4.03 24.01
N ASN A 104 -2.63 -4.86 24.34
CA ASN A 104 -1.95 -5.70 23.36
C ASN A 104 -2.91 -6.70 22.70
N VAL A 105 -3.78 -7.36 23.48
CA VAL A 105 -4.78 -8.29 22.95
C VAL A 105 -5.78 -7.58 22.05
N GLU A 106 -6.29 -6.43 22.48
CA GLU A 106 -7.23 -5.64 21.67
C GLU A 106 -6.61 -5.12 20.38
N GLN A 107 -5.31 -4.77 20.39
CA GLN A 107 -4.59 -4.38 19.17
C GLN A 107 -4.42 -5.55 18.21
N VAL A 108 -4.13 -6.74 18.73
CA VAL A 108 -4.05 -7.97 17.92
C VAL A 108 -5.41 -8.26 17.28
N ARG A 109 -6.47 -8.28 18.09
CA ARG A 109 -7.85 -8.48 17.61
C ARG A 109 -8.22 -7.47 16.53
N ALA A 110 -8.09 -6.17 16.80
CA ALA A 110 -8.44 -5.13 15.85
C ALA A 110 -7.67 -5.23 14.52
N ARG A 111 -6.40 -5.65 14.58
CA ARG A 111 -5.57 -5.84 13.39
C ARG A 111 -5.98 -7.09 12.60
N LEU A 112 -6.30 -8.19 13.28
CA LEU A 112 -6.80 -9.43 12.67
C LEU A 112 -8.16 -9.21 12.02
N ASP A 113 -9.12 -8.61 12.72
CA ASP A 113 -10.46 -8.27 12.21
C ASP A 113 -10.36 -7.40 10.94
N ARG A 114 -9.47 -6.39 10.96
CA ARG A 114 -9.21 -5.55 9.80
C ARG A 114 -8.60 -6.36 8.64
N ALA A 115 -7.70 -7.29 8.92
CA ALA A 115 -7.06 -8.11 7.90
C ALA A 115 -8.02 -9.14 7.28
N GLU A 116 -8.96 -9.66 8.05
CA GLU A 116 -10.04 -10.53 7.58
C GLU A 116 -11.01 -9.76 6.69
N GLU A 117 -11.50 -8.60 7.16
CA GLU A 117 -12.43 -7.77 6.37
C GLU A 117 -11.76 -7.30 5.07
N SER A 118 -10.49 -6.93 5.15
CA SER A 118 -9.67 -6.59 3.98
C SER A 118 -9.55 -7.75 2.99
N ALA A 119 -9.34 -8.98 3.47
CA ALA A 119 -9.28 -10.17 2.62
C ALA A 119 -10.64 -10.45 1.95
N ARG A 120 -11.74 -10.34 2.72
CA ARG A 120 -13.11 -10.56 2.23
C ARG A 120 -13.49 -9.54 1.16
N GLN A 121 -13.29 -8.26 1.44
CA GLN A 121 -13.56 -7.17 0.50
C GLN A 121 -12.62 -7.25 -0.71
N GLY A 122 -11.35 -7.57 -0.47
CA GLY A 122 -10.36 -7.79 -1.51
C GLY A 122 -10.79 -8.86 -2.50
N GLN A 123 -11.30 -10.01 -2.05
CA GLN A 123 -11.77 -11.07 -2.94
C GLN A 123 -12.99 -10.68 -3.79
N LEU A 124 -13.90 -9.87 -3.26
CA LEU A 124 -15.10 -9.41 -3.96
C LEU A 124 -14.76 -8.32 -4.98
N TRP A 125 -14.06 -7.27 -4.55
CA TRP A 125 -13.78 -6.10 -5.38
C TRP A 125 -12.64 -6.33 -6.38
N SER A 126 -11.65 -7.17 -6.05
CA SER A 126 -10.53 -7.46 -6.96
C SER A 126 -10.99 -8.02 -8.29
N LYS A 127 -12.03 -8.87 -8.31
CA LYS A 127 -12.59 -9.44 -9.54
C LYS A 127 -13.16 -8.35 -10.43
N TRP A 128 -13.88 -7.39 -9.86
CA TRP A 128 -14.46 -6.26 -10.59
C TRP A 128 -13.38 -5.31 -11.11
N ILE A 129 -12.39 -4.97 -10.27
CA ILE A 129 -11.27 -4.11 -10.66
C ILE A 129 -10.43 -4.79 -11.76
N ALA A 130 -10.16 -6.09 -11.63
CA ALA A 130 -9.43 -6.86 -12.63
C ALA A 130 -10.21 -6.91 -13.96
N LEU A 131 -11.50 -7.23 -13.91
CA LEU A 131 -12.35 -7.25 -15.12
C LEU A 131 -12.38 -5.88 -15.80
N TRP A 132 -12.57 -4.80 -15.03
CA TRP A 132 -12.51 -3.44 -15.54
C TRP A 132 -11.17 -3.13 -16.23
N SER A 133 -10.06 -3.50 -15.57
CA SER A 133 -8.71 -3.30 -16.09
C SER A 133 -8.45 -4.10 -17.37
N ILE A 134 -8.97 -5.33 -17.46
CA ILE A 134 -8.93 -6.17 -18.67
C ILE A 134 -9.73 -5.51 -19.81
N VAL A 135 -10.94 -5.03 -19.54
CA VAL A 135 -11.78 -4.37 -20.55
C VAL A 135 -11.05 -3.16 -21.13
N TRP A 136 -10.50 -2.28 -20.28
CA TRP A 136 -9.74 -1.11 -20.75
C TRP A 136 -8.45 -1.48 -21.47
N PHE A 137 -7.75 -2.53 -21.03
CA PHE A 137 -6.59 -3.05 -21.75
C PHE A 137 -6.94 -3.37 -23.21
N PHE A 138 -8.02 -4.12 -23.44
CA PHE A 138 -8.43 -4.47 -24.80
C PHE A 138 -8.89 -3.25 -25.61
N ILE A 139 -9.61 -2.31 -24.98
CA ILE A 139 -10.00 -1.05 -25.63
C ILE A 139 -8.76 -0.26 -26.09
N PHE A 140 -7.75 -0.12 -25.22
CA PHE A 140 -6.53 0.61 -25.57
C PHE A 140 -5.72 -0.11 -26.64
N VAL A 141 -5.54 -1.44 -26.54
CA VAL A 141 -4.87 -2.24 -27.57
C VAL A 141 -5.58 -2.10 -28.91
N PHE A 142 -6.92 -2.18 -28.93
CA PHE A 142 -7.71 -2.01 -30.15
C PHE A 142 -7.44 -0.67 -30.82
N PHE A 143 -7.46 0.44 -30.07
CA PHE A 143 -7.22 1.77 -30.62
C PHE A 143 -5.75 2.05 -30.98
N ILE A 144 -4.79 1.35 -30.37
CA ILE A 144 -3.38 1.41 -30.81
C ILE A 144 -3.24 0.82 -32.21
N PHE A 145 -3.90 -0.30 -32.52
CA PHE A 145 -3.78 -0.94 -33.82
C PHE A 145 -4.75 -0.37 -34.88
N ASN A 146 -5.91 0.16 -34.47
CA ASN A 146 -6.92 0.73 -35.35
C ASN A 146 -7.28 2.17 -34.95
N PRO A 147 -6.36 3.14 -35.11
CA PRO A 147 -6.60 4.53 -34.70
C PRO A 147 -7.55 5.29 -35.63
N ASP A 148 -7.78 4.82 -36.86
CA ASP A 148 -8.48 5.55 -37.94
C ASP A 148 -9.86 6.07 -37.55
N SER A 149 -10.60 5.31 -36.74
CA SER A 149 -11.95 5.71 -36.27
C SER A 149 -11.90 6.97 -35.39
N LEU A 150 -10.85 7.11 -34.57
CA LEU A 150 -10.65 8.29 -33.73
C LEU A 150 -9.93 9.41 -34.48
N LEU A 151 -9.01 9.07 -35.39
CA LEU A 151 -8.30 10.04 -36.20
C LEU A 151 -9.25 10.81 -37.11
N THR A 152 -10.20 10.13 -37.76
CA THR A 152 -11.22 10.77 -38.60
C THR A 152 -12.11 11.72 -37.79
N LEU A 153 -12.50 11.33 -36.57
CA LEU A 153 -13.22 12.20 -35.65
C LEU A 153 -12.39 13.45 -35.27
N LEU A 154 -11.11 13.28 -34.93
CA LEU A 154 -10.23 14.38 -34.55
C LEU A 154 -9.93 15.35 -35.71
N GLN A 155 -9.73 14.82 -36.91
CA GLN A 155 -9.45 15.59 -38.12
C GLN A 155 -10.68 16.36 -38.60
N SER A 156 -11.88 15.79 -38.47
CA SER A 156 -13.14 16.45 -38.86
C SER A 156 -13.42 17.74 -38.10
N GLN A 157 -12.84 17.90 -36.91
CA GLN A 157 -13.03 19.10 -36.07
C GLN A 157 -12.02 20.22 -36.38
N GLY A 158 -11.11 20.04 -37.35
CA GLY A 158 -10.16 21.07 -37.79
C GLY A 158 -9.17 21.56 -36.71
N ALA A 159 -9.15 20.92 -35.54
CA ALA A 159 -8.61 21.53 -34.32
C ALA A 159 -7.08 21.45 -34.17
N ILE A 160 -6.33 20.76 -35.05
CA ILE A 160 -4.98 20.31 -34.66
C ILE A 160 -3.94 20.15 -35.79
N SER A 161 -3.86 21.09 -36.74
CA SER A 161 -2.92 20.92 -37.87
C SER A 161 -1.44 21.24 -37.56
N ASN A 162 -1.13 22.04 -36.51
CA ASN A 162 0.23 22.55 -36.29
C ASN A 162 0.89 22.19 -34.94
N LEU A 163 0.14 21.62 -33.99
CA LEU A 163 0.59 21.37 -32.62
C LEU A 163 0.72 19.87 -32.27
N LEU A 164 0.02 18.98 -32.96
CA LEU A 164 0.07 17.53 -32.69
C LEU A 164 0.29 16.78 -33.99
N VAL A 165 1.08 15.71 -33.94
CA VAL A 165 1.04 14.65 -34.97
C VAL A 165 -0.02 13.64 -34.50
N PRO A 166 -1.24 13.65 -35.08
CA PRO A 166 -2.40 13.01 -34.45
C PRO A 166 -2.24 11.51 -34.21
N ASP A 167 -1.63 10.78 -35.14
CA ASP A 167 -1.38 9.34 -35.02
C ASP A 167 -0.43 9.03 -33.86
N ILE A 168 0.72 9.72 -33.79
CA ILE A 168 1.71 9.51 -32.72
C ILE A 168 1.11 9.88 -31.37
N PHE A 169 0.42 11.03 -31.31
CA PHE A 169 -0.25 11.50 -30.10
C PHE A 169 -1.25 10.49 -29.58
N LEU A 170 -2.15 10.01 -30.44
CA LEU A 170 -3.21 9.09 -30.05
C LEU A 170 -2.65 7.74 -29.59
N ARG A 171 -1.64 7.21 -30.28
CA ARG A 171 -0.94 6.00 -29.83
C ARG A 171 -0.25 6.22 -28.48
N SER A 172 0.42 7.35 -28.30
CA SER A 172 1.06 7.73 -27.03
C SER A 172 0.07 7.78 -25.86
N LEU A 173 -1.10 8.38 -26.09
CA LEU A 173 -2.20 8.46 -25.15
C LEU A 173 -2.61 7.06 -24.66
N PHE A 174 -2.83 6.12 -25.58
CA PHE A 174 -3.24 4.76 -25.26
C PHE A 174 -2.13 3.92 -24.63
N PHE A 175 -0.86 4.11 -25.02
CA PHE A 175 0.28 3.53 -24.30
C PHE A 175 0.33 4.01 -22.86
N GLY A 176 0.03 5.28 -22.59
CA GLY A 176 -0.18 5.81 -21.24
C GLY A 176 -1.27 5.09 -20.48
N GLY A 177 -2.42 4.90 -21.13
CA GLY A 177 -3.55 4.13 -20.58
C GLY A 177 -3.15 2.70 -20.20
N ILE A 178 -2.39 2.00 -21.06
CA ILE A 178 -1.85 0.66 -20.74
C ILE A 178 -0.93 0.72 -19.53
N GLY A 179 -0.11 1.77 -19.40
CA GLY A 179 0.71 2.01 -18.22
C GLY A 179 -0.14 2.10 -16.95
N GLY A 180 -1.23 2.87 -17.01
CA GLY A 180 -2.20 3.02 -15.93
C GLY A 180 -2.91 1.71 -15.58
N VAL A 181 -3.31 0.92 -16.58
CA VAL A 181 -3.86 -0.43 -16.37
C VAL A 181 -2.85 -1.35 -15.66
N THR A 182 -1.60 -1.31 -16.10
CA THR A 182 -0.52 -2.10 -15.49
C THR A 182 -0.29 -1.68 -14.04
N ALA A 183 -0.38 -0.38 -13.74
CA ALA A 183 -0.32 0.13 -12.37
C ALA A 183 -1.49 -0.37 -11.52
N ALA A 184 -2.72 -0.37 -12.07
CA ALA A 184 -3.90 -0.90 -11.38
C ALA A 184 -3.69 -2.36 -10.96
N PHE A 185 -3.20 -3.21 -11.86
CA PHE A 185 -2.87 -4.60 -11.54
C PHE A 185 -1.75 -4.74 -10.51
N TYR A 186 -0.66 -3.98 -10.68
CA TYR A 186 0.47 -4.01 -9.76
C TYR A 186 0.04 -3.67 -8.33
N TYR A 187 -0.70 -2.57 -8.15
CA TYR A 187 -1.19 -2.16 -6.84
C TYR A 187 -2.22 -3.15 -6.31
N LEU A 188 -3.17 -3.61 -7.13
CA LEU A 188 -4.17 -4.58 -6.70
C LEU A 188 -3.51 -5.85 -6.15
N LEU A 189 -2.57 -6.45 -6.89
CA LEU A 189 -1.84 -7.64 -6.46
C LEU A 189 -1.01 -7.36 -5.19
N LYS A 190 -0.34 -6.21 -5.12
CA LYS A 190 0.46 -5.82 -3.95
C LYS A 190 -0.39 -5.73 -2.69
N TYR A 191 -1.54 -5.05 -2.73
CA TYR A 191 -2.38 -4.82 -1.56
C TYR A 191 -3.19 -6.05 -1.15
N ILE A 192 -3.62 -6.88 -2.11
CA ILE A 192 -4.24 -8.17 -1.81
C ILE A 192 -3.26 -9.10 -1.09
N THR A 193 -2.02 -9.20 -1.61
CA THR A 193 -1.00 -10.07 -1.00
C THR A 193 -0.65 -9.64 0.42
N ARG A 194 -0.72 -8.33 0.71
CA ARG A 194 -0.44 -7.77 2.03
C ARG A 194 -1.64 -7.73 2.98
N ARG A 195 -2.85 -8.07 2.52
CA ARG A 195 -4.11 -7.88 3.27
C ARG A 195 -4.32 -6.44 3.76
N GLU A 196 -3.90 -5.50 2.92
CA GLU A 196 -4.04 -4.05 3.15
C GLU A 196 -4.99 -3.44 2.11
N PHE A 197 -5.83 -4.27 1.50
CA PHE A 197 -6.85 -3.79 0.58
C PHE A 197 -7.92 -3.02 1.35
N ASP A 198 -8.19 -1.80 0.91
CA ASP A 198 -9.20 -0.94 1.50
C ASP A 198 -10.16 -0.47 0.39
N PRO A 199 -11.47 -0.77 0.50
CA PRO A 199 -12.45 -0.44 -0.52
C PRO A 199 -12.62 1.07 -0.74
N GLU A 200 -12.20 1.92 0.20
CA GLU A 200 -12.20 3.38 0.01
C GLU A 200 -11.32 3.79 -1.18
N PHE A 201 -10.28 3.00 -1.49
CA PHE A 201 -9.37 3.25 -2.60
C PHE A 201 -9.86 2.66 -3.94
N ASN A 202 -11.03 2.03 -4.00
CA ASN A 202 -11.61 1.47 -5.23
C ASN A 202 -11.62 2.49 -6.37
N VAL A 203 -12.02 3.73 -6.08
CA VAL A 203 -12.06 4.83 -7.05
C VAL A 203 -10.67 5.08 -7.67
N SER A 204 -9.61 4.97 -6.88
CA SER A 204 -8.23 5.14 -7.36
C SER A 204 -7.86 4.06 -8.38
N TYR A 205 -8.24 2.79 -8.14
CA TYR A 205 -7.99 1.70 -9.08
C TYR A 205 -8.76 1.87 -10.40
N PHE A 206 -10.03 2.25 -10.32
CA PHE A 206 -10.85 2.51 -11.52
C PHE A 206 -10.34 3.71 -12.34
N GLY A 207 -9.74 4.70 -11.65
CA GLY A 207 -9.19 5.92 -12.26
C GLY A 207 -7.83 5.75 -12.94
N LYS A 208 -7.02 4.75 -12.54
CA LYS A 208 -5.65 4.54 -13.03
C LYS A 208 -5.50 4.48 -14.56
N PRO A 209 -6.35 3.77 -15.32
CA PRO A 209 -6.30 3.79 -16.79
C PRO A 209 -6.41 5.21 -17.38
N PHE A 210 -7.31 6.03 -16.85
CA PHE A 210 -7.53 7.40 -17.33
C PHE A 210 -6.41 8.35 -16.89
N MET A 211 -5.91 8.20 -15.66
CA MET A 211 -4.76 8.95 -15.18
C MET A 211 -3.52 8.68 -16.05
N GLY A 212 -3.31 7.42 -16.45
CA GLY A 212 -2.26 7.06 -17.39
C GLY A 212 -2.36 7.80 -18.73
N MET A 213 -3.58 7.94 -19.28
CA MET A 213 -3.81 8.72 -20.50
C MET A 213 -3.53 10.22 -20.32
N ILE A 214 -3.99 10.81 -19.22
CA ILE A 214 -3.76 12.23 -18.92
C ILE A 214 -2.26 12.50 -18.81
N ILE A 215 -1.53 11.65 -18.07
CA ILE A 215 -0.09 11.80 -17.90
C ILE A 215 0.65 11.61 -19.23
N ALA A 216 0.28 10.63 -20.04
CA ALA A 216 0.88 10.44 -21.36
C ALA A 216 0.64 11.62 -22.31
N THR A 217 -0.52 12.28 -22.21
CA THR A 217 -0.78 13.53 -22.93
C THR A 217 0.24 14.60 -22.55
N LEU A 218 0.50 14.78 -21.26
CA LEU A 218 1.50 15.73 -20.77
C LEU A 218 2.92 15.36 -21.22
N VAL A 219 3.29 14.09 -21.10
CA VAL A 219 4.60 13.57 -21.54
C VAL A 219 4.78 13.79 -23.03
N TYR A 220 3.80 13.46 -23.86
CA TYR A 220 3.84 13.73 -25.30
C TYR A 220 4.08 15.21 -25.57
N MET A 221 3.36 16.12 -24.92
CA MET A 221 3.51 17.56 -25.13
C MET A 221 4.92 18.03 -24.77
N ILE A 222 5.49 17.55 -23.67
CA ILE A 222 6.86 17.86 -23.26
C ILE A 222 7.85 17.36 -24.32
N VAL A 223 7.75 16.09 -24.72
CA VAL A 223 8.65 15.50 -25.72
C VAL A 223 8.52 16.23 -27.05
N PHE A 224 7.30 16.56 -27.48
CA PHE A 224 7.04 17.32 -28.70
C PHE A 224 7.71 18.71 -28.66
N VAL A 225 7.52 19.46 -27.57
CA VAL A 225 8.14 20.79 -27.39
C VAL A 225 9.67 20.68 -27.40
N VAL A 226 10.25 19.76 -26.63
CA VAL A 226 11.70 19.57 -26.54
C VAL A 226 12.29 19.19 -27.90
N MET A 227 11.68 18.24 -28.60
CA MET A 227 12.16 17.77 -29.91
C MET A 227 12.01 18.85 -30.99
N ARG A 228 10.97 19.70 -30.89
CA ARG A 228 10.79 20.86 -31.77
C ARG A 228 11.83 21.95 -31.50
N LEU A 229 12.17 22.21 -30.23
CA LEU A 229 13.25 23.14 -29.86
C LEU A 229 14.62 22.67 -30.38
N LEU A 230 14.86 21.35 -30.36
CA LEU A 230 16.07 20.74 -30.91
C LEU A 230 16.06 20.62 -32.45
N ARG A 231 14.98 21.02 -33.12
CA ARG A 231 14.76 20.93 -34.58
C ARG A 231 14.85 19.51 -35.14
N ILE A 232 14.44 18.51 -34.35
CA ILE A 232 14.51 17.08 -34.75
C ILE A 232 13.23 16.63 -35.49
N ILE A 233 12.11 17.32 -35.30
CA ILE A 233 10.82 16.97 -35.94
C ILE A 233 10.67 17.71 -37.28
N PRO A 234 10.46 17.00 -38.42
CA PRO A 234 10.15 17.63 -39.69
C PRO A 234 8.75 18.24 -39.68
N GLY A 235 8.61 19.46 -40.23
CA GLY A 235 7.34 20.20 -40.30
C GLY A 235 6.34 19.66 -41.33
N SER A 236 6.71 18.63 -42.10
CA SER A 236 5.91 18.00 -43.14
C SER A 236 6.25 16.50 -43.22
N LEU A 237 5.24 15.67 -43.49
CA LEU A 237 5.32 14.21 -43.68
C LEU A 237 6.07 13.78 -44.96
N ASP A 238 6.76 14.69 -45.64
CA ASP A 238 7.63 14.37 -46.78
C ASP A 238 9.03 14.13 -46.26
N VAL A 239 9.41 12.85 -46.17
CA VAL A 239 10.54 12.38 -45.38
C VAL A 239 11.61 11.83 -46.32
N SER A 240 12.74 12.53 -46.40
CA SER A 240 13.98 12.00 -46.97
C SER A 240 14.65 11.01 -45.99
N GLY A 241 15.53 10.12 -46.48
CA GLY A 241 16.00 8.93 -45.72
C GLY A 241 16.60 9.16 -44.31
N SER A 242 17.11 10.36 -43.99
CA SER A 242 17.58 10.70 -42.63
C SER A 242 16.47 11.18 -41.69
N GLU A 243 15.39 11.73 -42.22
CA GLU A 243 14.25 12.23 -41.44
C GLU A 243 13.36 11.08 -40.93
N ALA A 244 13.38 9.93 -41.61
CA ALA A 244 12.60 8.74 -41.24
C ALA A 244 13.10 8.13 -39.92
N ALA A 245 14.42 8.15 -39.71
CA ALA A 245 15.02 7.69 -38.47
C ALA A 245 14.61 8.58 -37.29
N ASN A 246 14.66 9.91 -37.46
CA ASN A 246 14.27 10.88 -36.43
C ASN A 246 12.80 10.74 -36.03
N LEU A 247 11.90 10.52 -36.99
CA LEU A 247 10.49 10.27 -36.72
C LEU A 247 10.30 8.97 -35.92
N THR A 248 11.00 7.90 -36.30
CA THR A 248 10.95 6.61 -35.60
C THR A 248 11.42 6.73 -34.15
N TYR A 249 12.52 7.46 -33.90
CA TYR A 249 13.00 7.71 -32.54
C TYR A 249 12.01 8.53 -31.72
N PHE A 250 11.41 9.58 -32.31
CA PHE A 250 10.38 10.37 -31.64
C PHE A 250 9.16 9.51 -31.25
N MET A 251 8.69 8.65 -32.15
CA MET A 251 7.58 7.73 -31.89
C MET A 251 7.91 6.76 -30.76
N ALA A 252 9.03 6.03 -30.88
CA ALA A 252 9.44 5.05 -29.89
C ALA A 252 9.65 5.68 -28.50
N LEU A 253 10.32 6.83 -28.45
CA LEU A 253 10.56 7.56 -27.21
C LEU A 253 9.24 8.01 -26.56
N SER A 254 8.33 8.59 -27.35
CA SER A 254 7.04 9.08 -26.84
C SER A 254 6.20 7.95 -26.26
N TRP A 255 6.14 6.81 -26.94
CA TRP A 255 5.36 5.65 -26.50
C TRP A 255 5.94 5.00 -25.25
N VAL A 256 7.26 4.78 -25.21
CA VAL A 256 7.93 4.17 -24.05
C VAL A 256 7.82 5.07 -22.82
N LEU A 257 8.07 6.38 -22.99
CA LEU A 257 7.93 7.33 -21.88
C LEU A 257 6.49 7.44 -21.40
N SER A 258 5.52 7.44 -22.31
CA SER A 258 4.10 7.48 -21.95
C SER A 258 3.68 6.25 -21.17
N LEU A 259 4.08 5.05 -21.62
CA LEU A 259 3.84 3.80 -20.90
C LEU A 259 4.45 3.82 -19.51
N ALA A 260 5.72 4.22 -19.38
CA ALA A 260 6.44 4.28 -18.11
C ALA A 260 5.81 5.32 -17.15
N ALA A 261 5.44 6.48 -17.67
CA ALA A 261 4.83 7.55 -16.89
C ALA A 261 3.41 7.18 -16.43
N GLY A 262 2.63 6.49 -17.27
CA GLY A 262 1.33 5.94 -16.89
C GLY A 262 1.44 4.86 -15.81
N PHE A 263 2.53 4.09 -15.80
CA PHE A 263 2.78 3.09 -14.75
C PHE A 263 3.21 3.72 -13.41
N LYS A 264 4.08 4.74 -13.43
CA LYS A 264 4.57 5.45 -12.24
C LYS A 264 4.12 6.91 -12.23
N GLU A 265 2.86 7.12 -11.84
CA GLU A 265 2.27 8.46 -11.76
C GLU A 265 3.12 9.44 -10.91
N ASN A 266 3.61 8.99 -9.75
CA ASN A 266 4.44 9.83 -8.86
C ASN A 266 5.73 10.31 -9.55
N VAL A 267 6.40 9.43 -10.31
CA VAL A 267 7.62 9.79 -11.04
C VAL A 267 7.30 10.73 -12.19
N ALA A 268 6.14 10.55 -12.83
CA ALA A 268 5.69 11.45 -13.89
C ALA A 268 5.41 12.87 -13.35
N PHE A 269 4.79 13.00 -12.18
CA PHE A 269 4.61 14.30 -11.53
C PHE A 269 5.94 14.93 -11.13
N GLU A 270 6.90 14.16 -10.60
CA GLU A 270 8.24 14.69 -10.32
C GLU A 270 8.98 15.15 -11.58
N LEU A 271 8.84 14.43 -12.69
CA LEU A 271 9.41 14.83 -13.98
C LEU A 271 8.74 16.10 -14.50
N LEU A 272 7.41 16.19 -14.41
CA LEU A 272 6.65 17.38 -14.76
C LEU A 272 7.11 18.59 -13.94
N ASP A 273 7.23 18.43 -12.61
CA ASP A 273 7.71 19.47 -11.71
C ASP A 273 9.13 19.92 -12.07
N LYS A 274 10.03 18.98 -12.39
CA LYS A 274 11.40 19.29 -12.83
C LYS A 274 11.40 20.09 -14.13
N VAL A 275 10.64 19.67 -15.13
CA VAL A 275 10.54 20.37 -16.42
C VAL A 275 9.90 21.75 -16.24
N MET A 276 8.80 21.85 -15.49
CA MET A 276 8.15 23.13 -15.17
C MET A 276 9.11 24.06 -14.45
N SER A 277 9.88 23.53 -13.50
CA SER A 277 10.88 24.31 -12.75
C SER A 277 12.05 24.79 -13.61
N PHE A 278 12.39 24.04 -14.67
CA PHE A 278 13.43 24.39 -15.64
C PHE A 278 12.93 25.45 -16.64
N VAL A 279 11.70 25.30 -17.14
CA VAL A 279 11.09 26.19 -18.13
C VAL A 279 10.65 27.53 -17.49
N LEU A 280 10.04 27.49 -16.31
CA LEU A 280 9.52 28.67 -15.62
C LEU A 280 10.56 29.37 -14.72
N GLY A 281 11.69 28.70 -14.44
CA GLY A 281 12.69 29.17 -13.48
C GLY A 281 12.17 29.15 -12.04
N LYS A 282 12.72 28.29 -11.17
CA LYS A 282 12.24 28.11 -9.78
C LYS A 282 12.11 29.44 -9.00
N PRO A 283 10.94 29.76 -8.40
CA PRO A 283 10.95 30.33 -7.06
C PRO A 283 11.40 29.24 -6.08
N LYS A 284 12.45 29.51 -5.29
CA LYS A 284 12.91 28.65 -4.19
C LYS A 284 11.73 28.36 -3.25
N LYS A 285 11.24 27.12 -3.24
CA LYS A 285 10.43 26.62 -2.11
C LYS A 285 11.39 26.56 -0.92
N LYS A 286 11.22 27.48 0.04
CA LYS A 286 11.88 27.37 1.36
C LYS A 286 11.46 26.04 1.95
N GLU A 287 12.42 25.22 2.32
CA GLU A 287 12.22 24.15 3.29
C GLU A 287 11.71 24.83 4.57
N GLU A 288 10.41 24.75 4.79
CA GLU A 288 9.81 25.01 6.08
C GLU A 288 10.28 23.86 6.97
N LYS A 289 11.34 24.12 7.74
CA LYS A 289 11.65 23.31 8.91
C LYS A 289 10.42 23.42 9.81
N GLU A 290 9.64 22.35 9.89
CA GLU A 290 8.80 22.12 11.06
C GLU A 290 9.74 22.12 12.27
N GLU A 291 9.79 23.27 12.93
CA GLU A 291 10.19 23.39 14.31
C GLU A 291 9.16 22.59 15.11
N VAL A 292 9.47 21.31 15.33
CA VAL A 292 8.79 20.47 16.30
C VAL A 292 9.00 21.14 17.65
N THR A 293 8.07 22.01 18.01
CA THR A 293 7.89 22.43 19.39
C THR A 293 7.52 21.17 20.17
N PRO A 294 8.32 20.75 21.17
CA PRO A 294 7.94 19.62 21.99
C PRO A 294 6.61 19.93 22.68
N PRO A 295 5.72 18.94 22.84
CA PRO A 295 4.45 19.14 23.51
C PRO A 295 4.70 19.71 24.91
N PRO A 296 3.85 20.64 25.40
CA PRO A 296 3.96 21.11 26.78
C PRO A 296 3.88 19.90 27.71
N GLY A 297 4.93 19.71 28.50
CA GLY A 297 5.01 18.65 29.49
C GLY A 297 3.85 18.77 30.49
N PRO A 298 3.38 17.65 31.04
CA PRO A 298 2.30 17.67 32.01
C PRO A 298 2.87 18.14 33.36
N PHE A 299 2.29 19.22 33.88
CA PHE A 299 2.40 19.74 35.26
C PHE A 299 3.71 20.45 35.64
N ASP A 300 3.59 21.78 35.78
CA ASP A 300 4.03 22.49 37.00
C ASP A 300 2.78 22.89 37.79
#